data_AF-A0A7X6JCQ5-F1
#
_entry.id   AF-A0A7X6JCQ5-F1
#
_cell.length_a   1.000
_cell.length_b   1.000
_cell.length_c   1.000
_cell.angle_alpha   90.00
_cell.angle_beta   90.00
_cell.angle_gamma   90.00
#
_symmetry.space_group_name_H-M   'P 1'
#
loop_
_entity.id
_entity.type
_entity.pdbx_description
1 polymer ?
#
loop_
_entity_poly.entity_id
_entity_poly.type
_entity_poly.pdbx_seq_one_letter_code
_entity_poly.pdbx_strand_id
1 'polypeptide(L)'
;MTEVIVPERQRSALERQLEQEIVTDPQGRAQLLATIDKTTKEVSRGINTQPRIGDSVYLAEGHALAAAIQSALSGETTTEKGAQSLIELGRLSGLNDAYIMIPPEKLFGRHCGIFGATGGGKSWTLSRLVNEVVRLKGKCILFDPTGEFEGRIAGAKEYRYSTGDAQHPLVRFPYKYLSETDLYGLLTPSTQMQGPNLRSAIKTSDYQHYYEVIRKNLALRNKQMVTQYIWKRKPLH
;
A
#
# COMPACT_ATOMS: atom_id res chain seq x y z
N MET A 1 -26.37 20.13 -16.80
CA MET A 1 -27.81 20.48 -16.75
C MET A 1 -28.44 19.80 -17.94
N THR A 2 -29.25 18.77 -17.70
CA THR A 2 -29.90 18.01 -18.79
C THR A 2 -31.37 18.37 -18.74
N GLU A 3 -31.82 19.22 -19.66
CA GLU A 3 -33.24 19.54 -19.80
C GLU A 3 -33.87 18.52 -20.75
N VAL A 4 -34.95 17.90 -20.27
CA VAL A 4 -35.78 16.98 -21.06
C VAL A 4 -37.13 17.67 -21.25
N ILE A 5 -37.42 18.05 -22.49
CA ILE A 5 -38.70 18.66 -22.87
C ILE A 5 -39.63 17.56 -23.37
N VAL A 6 -40.77 17.38 -22.70
CA VAL A 6 -41.78 16.40 -23.08
C VAL A 6 -42.79 17.04 -24.05
N PRO A 7 -43.01 16.47 -25.25
CA PRO A 7 -43.98 17.00 -26.21
C PRO A 7 -45.43 16.91 -25.70
N GLU A 8 -46.24 17.95 -25.96
CA GLU A 8 -47.63 18.11 -25.51
C GLU A 8 -48.53 16.86 -25.75
N ARG A 9 -48.32 16.18 -26.88
CA ARG A 9 -49.07 14.97 -27.26
C ARG A 9 -48.78 13.73 -26.40
N GLN A 10 -47.60 13.68 -25.77
CA GLN A 10 -47.20 12.59 -24.89
C GLN A 10 -47.48 12.90 -23.42
N ARG A 11 -47.84 14.15 -23.10
CA ARG A 11 -48.09 14.62 -21.74
C ARG A 11 -49.20 13.85 -21.04
N SER A 12 -50.33 13.65 -21.71
CA SER A 12 -51.49 12.93 -21.16
C SER A 12 -51.29 11.41 -21.04
N ALA A 13 -50.35 10.82 -21.81
CA ALA A 13 -49.92 9.44 -21.63
C ALA A 13 -48.93 9.30 -20.47
N LEU A 14 -48.05 10.29 -20.28
CA LEU A 14 -47.10 10.36 -19.18
C LEU A 14 -47.81 10.66 -17.84
N GLU A 15 -48.80 11.55 -17.82
CA GLU A 15 -49.64 11.86 -16.66
C GLU A 15 -50.40 10.63 -16.17
N ARG A 16 -50.88 9.76 -17.09
CA ARG A 16 -51.48 8.46 -16.72
C ARG A 16 -50.47 7.45 -16.16
N GLN A 17 -49.20 7.54 -16.55
CA GLN A 17 -48.13 6.74 -15.93
C GLN A 17 -47.69 7.32 -14.58
N LEU A 18 -47.89 8.62 -14.34
CA LEU A 18 -47.68 9.28 -13.05
C LEU A 18 -48.77 8.94 -12.03
N GLU A 19 -50.00 8.67 -12.48
CA GLU A 19 -51.13 8.29 -11.61
C GLU A 19 -51.11 6.82 -11.16
N GLN A 20 -50.37 5.95 -11.85
CA GLN A 20 -50.07 4.63 -11.32
C GLN A 20 -48.87 4.77 -10.41
N GLU A 21 -49.10 4.81 -9.08
CA GLU A 21 -48.06 4.42 -8.14
C GLU A 21 -47.52 3.08 -8.63
N ILE A 22 -46.30 3.09 -9.17
CA ILE A 22 -45.61 1.87 -9.50
C ILE A 22 -45.38 1.22 -8.14
N VAL A 23 -46.28 0.32 -7.75
CA VAL A 23 -46.12 -0.51 -6.55
C VAL A 23 -44.99 -1.48 -6.88
N THR A 24 -43.77 -1.01 -6.74
CA THR A 24 -42.60 -1.86 -6.70
C THR A 24 -42.60 -2.53 -5.34
N ASP A 25 -42.56 -3.85 -5.30
CA ASP A 25 -42.17 -4.63 -4.12
C ASP A 25 -40.68 -4.99 -4.27
N PRO A 26 -39.74 -4.06 -4.03
CA PRO A 26 -38.33 -4.32 -4.22
C PRO A 26 -37.86 -5.36 -3.21
N GLN A 27 -37.64 -6.57 -3.68
CA GLN A 27 -37.06 -7.63 -2.87
C GLN A 27 -35.54 -7.53 -2.88
N GLY A 28 -34.95 -7.46 -1.69
CA GLY A 28 -33.51 -7.35 -1.50
C GLY A 28 -33.02 -8.28 -0.41
N ARG A 29 -31.71 -8.54 -0.42
CA ARG A 29 -31.02 -9.23 0.68
C ARG A 29 -30.07 -8.25 1.35
N ALA A 30 -30.14 -8.16 2.66
CA ALA A 30 -29.21 -7.37 3.47
C ALA A 30 -28.29 -8.31 4.27
N GLN A 31 -27.00 -8.00 4.28
CA GLN A 31 -26.04 -8.64 5.18
C GLN A 31 -25.87 -7.75 6.41
N LEU A 32 -26.09 -8.31 7.60
CA LEU A 32 -25.86 -7.60 8.85
C LEU A 32 -24.38 -7.68 9.20
N LEU A 33 -23.71 -6.53 9.33
CA LEU A 33 -22.25 -6.44 9.48
C LEU A 33 -21.81 -6.05 10.89
N ALA A 34 -22.44 -5.03 11.48
CA ALA A 34 -22.06 -4.45 12.77
C ALA A 34 -23.25 -3.73 13.40
N THR A 35 -23.12 -3.41 14.68
CA THR A 35 -24.08 -2.58 15.42
C THR A 35 -23.45 -1.23 15.71
N ILE A 36 -24.20 -0.15 15.49
CA ILE A 36 -23.78 1.22 15.79
C ILE A 36 -24.73 1.77 16.83
N ASP A 37 -24.19 2.23 17.97
CA ASP A 37 -24.99 2.91 18.97
C ASP A 37 -25.47 4.27 18.42
N LYS A 38 -26.77 4.54 18.47
CA LYS A 38 -27.34 5.77 17.87
C LYS A 38 -26.86 7.03 18.59
N THR A 39 -26.55 6.93 19.88
CA THR A 39 -26.18 8.02 20.78
C THR A 39 -24.67 8.23 20.79
N THR A 40 -23.89 7.18 21.08
CA THR A 40 -22.43 7.29 21.19
C THR A 40 -21.73 7.22 19.83
N LYS A 41 -22.42 6.73 18.78
CA LYS A 41 -21.85 6.43 17.45
C LYS A 41 -20.74 5.39 17.48
N GLU A 42 -20.58 4.69 18.60
CA GLU A 42 -19.59 3.63 18.72
C GLU A 42 -20.03 2.41 17.92
N VAL A 43 -19.06 1.78 17.27
CA VAL A 43 -19.28 0.57 16.47
C VAL A 43 -18.87 -0.64 17.29
N SER A 44 -19.84 -1.51 17.59
CA SER A 44 -19.56 -2.83 18.14
C SER A 44 -19.56 -3.86 17.02
N ARG A 45 -18.55 -4.74 17.04
CA ARG A 45 -18.45 -5.85 16.08
C ARG A 45 -19.59 -6.84 16.32
N GLY A 46 -20.25 -7.26 15.24
CA GLY A 46 -21.39 -8.19 15.30
C GLY A 46 -22.73 -7.51 15.55
N ILE A 47 -23.76 -8.34 15.71
CA ILE A 47 -25.16 -7.92 15.79
C ILE A 47 -25.64 -8.11 17.23
N ASN A 48 -25.83 -7.00 17.95
CA ASN A 48 -26.28 -7.06 19.35
C ASN A 48 -27.78 -7.38 19.45
N THR A 49 -28.55 -7.03 18.41
CA THR A 49 -30.00 -7.27 18.38
C THR A 49 -30.42 -7.58 16.96
N GLN A 50 -31.09 -8.72 16.78
CA GLN A 50 -31.59 -9.14 15.48
C GLN A 50 -32.79 -8.27 15.07
N PRO A 51 -32.86 -7.77 13.83
CA PRO A 51 -34.05 -7.08 13.34
C PRO A 51 -35.27 -7.99 13.35
N ARG A 52 -36.42 -7.41 13.67
CA ARG A 52 -37.72 -8.09 13.69
C ARG A 52 -38.41 -7.95 12.34
N ILE A 53 -39.36 -8.84 12.08
CA ILE A 53 -40.25 -8.72 10.93
C ILE A 53 -41.05 -7.42 11.07
N GLY A 54 -41.02 -6.59 10.03
CA GLY A 54 -41.69 -5.29 10.01
C GLY A 54 -40.82 -4.11 10.46
N ASP A 55 -39.57 -4.34 10.90
CA ASP A 55 -38.64 -3.24 11.18
C ASP A 55 -38.35 -2.44 9.92
N SER A 56 -38.41 -1.11 10.04
CA SER A 56 -38.14 -0.19 8.94
C SER A 56 -36.65 -0.14 8.60
N VAL A 57 -36.33 -0.10 7.31
CA VAL A 57 -34.97 0.06 6.78
C VAL A 57 -34.78 1.49 6.31
N TYR A 58 -33.68 2.11 6.72
CA TYR A 58 -33.35 3.50 6.40
C TYR A 58 -32.02 3.58 5.66
N LEU A 59 -31.90 4.56 4.76
CA LEU A 59 -30.62 4.91 4.15
C LEU A 59 -29.70 5.53 5.21
N ALA A 60 -28.45 5.08 5.28
CA ALA A 60 -27.47 5.67 6.16
C ALA A 60 -26.94 6.99 5.59
N GLU A 61 -26.74 7.98 6.45
CA GLU A 61 -26.00 9.19 6.09
C GLU A 61 -24.53 8.84 5.82
N GLY A 62 -24.03 9.23 4.64
CA GLY A 62 -22.71 8.83 4.17
C GLY A 62 -21.56 9.24 5.10
N HIS A 63 -21.61 10.47 5.61
CA HIS A 63 -20.62 10.98 6.56
C HIS A 63 -20.64 10.20 7.89
N ALA A 64 -21.83 9.92 8.44
CA ALA A 64 -21.96 9.18 9.69
C ALA A 64 -21.45 7.74 9.56
N LEU A 65 -21.75 7.07 8.44
CA LEU A 65 -21.25 5.73 8.15
C LEU A 65 -19.73 5.72 7.98
N ALA A 66 -19.17 6.67 7.24
CA ALA A 66 -17.72 6.80 7.06
C ALA A 66 -17.00 7.02 8.39
N ALA A 67 -17.52 7.92 9.24
CA ALA A 67 -16.97 8.17 10.57
C ALA A 67 -17.02 6.93 11.47
N ALA A 68 -18.13 6.18 11.43
CA ALA A 68 -18.28 4.93 12.16
C ALA A 68 -17.22 3.88 11.71
N ILE A 69 -17.05 3.69 10.40
CA ILE A 69 -16.03 2.79 9.85
C ILE A 69 -14.62 3.23 10.28
N GLN A 70 -14.32 4.52 10.17
CA GLN A 70 -13.03 5.07 10.55
C GLN A 70 -12.73 4.87 12.04
N SER A 71 -13.72 5.12 12.91
CA SER A 71 -13.62 4.89 14.36
C SER A 71 -13.32 3.41 14.67
N ALA A 72 -14.06 2.50 14.05
CA ALA A 72 -13.87 1.06 14.20
C ALA A 72 -12.48 0.58 13.74
N LEU A 73 -11.89 1.23 12.73
CA LEU A 73 -10.56 0.91 12.21
C LEU A 73 -9.42 1.49 13.06
N SER A 74 -9.64 2.65 13.67
CA SER A 74 -8.62 3.36 14.45
C SER A 74 -8.39 2.72 15.83
N GLY A 75 -9.43 2.13 16.44
CA GLY A 75 -9.38 1.50 17.76
C GLY A 75 -8.94 2.47 18.88
N GLU A 76 -8.62 1.94 20.07
CA GLU A 76 -8.07 2.70 21.22
C GLU A 76 -6.63 3.21 20.99
N THR A 77 -6.21 3.41 19.75
CA THR A 77 -4.90 3.98 19.45
C THR A 77 -5.00 5.49 19.60
N THR A 78 -5.23 5.96 20.83
CA THR A 78 -4.96 7.33 21.26
C THR A 78 -3.44 7.52 21.25
N THR A 79 -2.85 7.69 20.08
CA THR A 79 -1.54 8.34 19.99
C THR A 79 -1.76 9.84 20.20
N GLU A 80 -1.26 10.28 21.35
CA GLU A 80 -1.27 11.63 21.85
C GLU A 80 -0.85 12.65 20.78
N LYS A 81 -1.67 13.70 20.60
CA LYS A 81 -1.29 15.02 20.07
C LYS A 81 -0.60 15.11 18.69
N GLY A 82 -0.67 14.07 17.86
CA GLY A 82 -0.27 14.14 16.45
C GLY A 82 -1.46 13.82 15.56
N ALA A 83 -1.80 14.68 14.61
CA ALA A 83 -2.82 14.39 13.60
C ALA A 83 -2.55 13.00 13.01
N GLN A 84 -3.45 12.04 13.27
CA GLN A 84 -3.30 10.69 12.74
C GLN A 84 -3.17 10.81 11.22
N SER A 85 -2.03 10.37 10.71
CA SER A 85 -1.81 10.31 9.28
C SER A 85 -2.71 9.22 8.74
N LEU A 86 -3.72 9.59 7.95
CA LEU A 86 -4.67 8.66 7.36
C LEU A 86 -4.44 8.58 5.86
N ILE A 87 -4.69 7.41 5.28
CA ILE A 87 -4.69 7.15 3.85
C ILE A 87 -6.12 7.18 3.35
N GLU A 88 -6.39 7.97 2.32
CA GLU A 88 -7.67 7.94 1.63
C GLU A 88 -7.71 6.79 0.62
N LEU A 89 -8.58 5.80 0.87
CA LEU A 89 -8.78 4.69 -0.08
C LEU A 89 -9.76 5.04 -1.19
N GLY A 90 -10.71 5.93 -0.91
CA GLY A 90 -11.75 6.33 -1.85
C GLY A 90 -13.08 6.61 -1.14
N ARG A 91 -14.18 6.45 -1.86
CA ARG A 91 -15.53 6.77 -1.38
C ARG A 91 -16.49 5.59 -1.56
N LEU A 92 -17.41 5.41 -0.61
CA LEU A 92 -18.48 4.41 -0.74
C LEU A 92 -19.41 4.78 -1.90
N SER A 93 -19.62 3.83 -2.81
CA SER A 93 -20.51 4.00 -3.95
C SER A 93 -21.96 4.21 -3.49
N GLY A 94 -22.69 5.06 -4.20
CA GLY A 94 -24.11 5.34 -3.90
C GLY A 94 -24.37 6.25 -2.69
N LEU A 95 -23.34 6.65 -1.94
CA LEU A 95 -23.48 7.58 -0.81
C LEU A 95 -22.67 8.86 -1.07
N ASN A 96 -23.30 10.02 -0.82
CA ASN A 96 -22.62 11.31 -0.81
C ASN A 96 -21.73 11.45 0.42
N ASP A 97 -20.53 12.02 0.20
CA ASP A 97 -19.58 12.41 1.25
C ASP A 97 -19.11 11.29 2.20
N ALA A 98 -19.10 10.06 1.70
CA ALA A 98 -18.70 8.86 2.44
C ALA A 98 -17.25 8.42 2.15
N TYR A 99 -16.27 9.25 2.51
CA TYR A 99 -14.84 8.96 2.29
C TYR A 99 -14.29 7.95 3.29
N ILE A 100 -13.59 6.93 2.79
CA ILE A 100 -12.98 5.89 3.61
C ILE A 100 -11.51 6.21 3.82
N MET A 101 -11.18 6.49 5.07
CA MET A 101 -9.84 6.81 5.56
C MET A 101 -9.35 5.68 6.46
N ILE A 102 -8.12 5.21 6.25
CA ILE A 102 -7.54 4.10 7.04
C ILE A 102 -6.14 4.50 7.55
N PRO A 103 -5.79 4.17 8.81
CA PRO A 103 -4.43 4.33 9.29
C PRO A 103 -3.42 3.48 8.48
N PRO A 104 -2.26 4.03 8.06
CA PRO A 104 -1.23 3.33 7.31
C PRO A 104 -0.82 1.99 7.93
N GLU A 105 -0.78 1.90 9.26
CA GLU A 105 -0.38 0.69 9.99
C GLU A 105 -1.35 -0.47 9.76
N LYS A 106 -2.65 -0.17 9.56
CA LYS A 106 -3.66 -1.19 9.26
C LYS A 106 -3.55 -1.70 7.84
N LEU A 107 -3.10 -0.87 6.90
CA LEU A 107 -2.95 -1.23 5.50
C LEU A 107 -1.59 -1.91 5.24
N PHE A 108 -0.49 -1.28 5.62
CA PHE A 108 0.86 -1.74 5.30
C PHE A 108 1.48 -2.65 6.37
N GLY A 109 1.02 -2.57 7.62
CA GLY A 109 1.60 -3.34 8.73
C GLY A 109 1.28 -4.83 8.73
N ARG A 110 0.32 -5.30 7.93
CA ARG A 110 -0.09 -6.71 7.85
C ARG A 110 0.21 -7.38 6.51
N HIS A 111 0.95 -6.71 5.63
CA HIS A 111 1.04 -7.01 4.20
C HIS A 111 -0.34 -6.93 3.51
N CYS A 112 -0.44 -6.20 2.41
CA CYS A 112 -1.68 -6.06 1.65
C CYS A 112 -1.52 -6.61 0.24
N GLY A 113 -2.57 -7.25 -0.28
CA GLY A 113 -2.68 -7.65 -1.68
C GLY A 113 -3.77 -6.87 -2.39
N ILE A 114 -3.48 -6.39 -3.60
CA ILE A 114 -4.46 -5.72 -4.48
C ILE A 114 -4.78 -6.68 -5.62
N PHE A 115 -6.03 -7.11 -5.70
CA PHE A 115 -6.49 -8.11 -6.66
C PHE A 115 -7.61 -7.56 -7.54
N GLY A 116 -7.68 -8.03 -8.78
CA GLY A 116 -8.72 -7.63 -9.73
C GLY A 116 -8.42 -8.10 -11.15
N ALA A 117 -9.43 -8.10 -12.01
CA ALA A 117 -9.28 -8.43 -13.43
C ALA A 117 -8.39 -7.41 -14.17
N THR A 118 -7.93 -7.75 -15.38
CA THR A 118 -7.26 -6.79 -16.27
C THR A 118 -8.21 -5.61 -16.56
N GLY A 119 -7.72 -4.38 -16.47
CA GLY A 119 -8.56 -3.17 -16.57
C GLY A 119 -9.35 -2.83 -15.31
N GLY A 120 -9.36 -3.67 -14.27
CA GLY A 120 -10.10 -3.44 -13.02
C GLY A 120 -9.49 -2.40 -12.06
N GLY A 121 -8.55 -1.58 -12.53
CA GLY A 121 -7.97 -0.49 -11.73
C GLY A 121 -6.84 -0.88 -10.77
N LYS A 122 -6.21 -2.06 -10.89
CA LYS A 122 -5.10 -2.47 -10.01
C LYS A 122 -3.96 -1.47 -9.96
N SER A 123 -3.40 -1.11 -11.13
CA SER A 123 -2.30 -0.14 -11.23
C SER A 123 -2.73 1.26 -10.78
N TRP A 124 -4.00 1.62 -10.99
CA TRP A 124 -4.59 2.86 -10.50
C TRP A 124 -4.62 2.91 -8.96
N THR A 125 -5.15 1.86 -8.33
CA THR A 125 -5.20 1.72 -6.87
C THR A 125 -3.79 1.73 -6.29
N LEU A 126 -2.84 1.01 -6.89
CA LEU A 126 -1.45 1.01 -6.45
C LEU A 126 -0.83 2.41 -6.56
N SER A 127 -1.02 3.11 -7.67
CA SER A 127 -0.54 4.48 -7.87
C SER A 127 -1.11 5.43 -6.81
N ARG A 128 -2.41 5.32 -6.50
CA ARG A 128 -3.06 6.13 -5.46
C ARG A 128 -2.41 5.87 -4.10
N LEU A 129 -2.20 4.62 -3.73
CA LEU A 129 -1.56 4.26 -2.46
C LEU A 129 -0.11 4.74 -2.37
N VAL A 130 0.67 4.62 -3.44
CA VAL A 130 2.06 5.13 -3.48
C VAL A 130 2.08 6.65 -3.32
N ASN A 131 1.18 7.37 -3.98
CA ASN A 131 1.06 8.83 -3.81
C ASN A 131 0.65 9.21 -2.39
N GLU A 132 -0.20 8.43 -1.73
CA GLU A 132 -0.53 8.63 -0.31
C GLU A 132 0.68 8.39 0.60
N VAL A 133 1.52 7.39 0.31
CA VAL A 133 2.79 7.20 1.03
C VAL A 133 3.70 8.43 0.86
N VAL A 134 3.81 8.98 -0.36
CA VAL A 134 4.59 10.20 -0.63
C VAL A 134 4.01 11.39 0.14
N ARG A 135 2.69 11.58 0.12
CA ARG A 135 1.99 12.65 0.86
C ARG A 135 2.25 12.59 2.36
N LEU A 136 2.27 11.38 2.92
CA LEU A 136 2.59 11.12 4.33
C LEU A 136 4.10 11.12 4.63
N LYS A 137 4.94 11.46 3.65
CA LYS A 137 6.42 11.48 3.75
C LYS A 137 7.00 10.12 4.16
N GLY A 138 6.32 9.04 3.80
CA GLY A 138 6.79 7.68 3.98
C GLY A 138 7.83 7.29 2.93
N LYS A 139 8.45 6.11 3.12
CA LYS A 139 9.40 5.53 2.18
C LYS A 139 8.74 4.35 1.48
N CYS A 140 8.87 4.30 0.16
CA CYS A 140 8.35 3.23 -0.68
C CYS A 140 9.45 2.78 -1.65
N ILE A 141 9.56 1.47 -1.86
CA ILE A 141 10.33 0.89 -2.96
C ILE A 141 9.32 0.20 -3.85
N LEU A 142 9.22 0.67 -5.09
CA LEU A 142 8.33 0.11 -6.10
C LEU A 142 9.16 -0.70 -7.10
N PHE A 143 8.81 -1.97 -7.26
CA PHE A 143 9.31 -2.79 -8.34
C PHE A 143 8.28 -2.75 -9.47
N ASP A 144 8.65 -2.12 -10.58
CA ASP A 144 7.77 -1.91 -11.72
C ASP A 144 8.26 -2.70 -12.94
N PRO A 145 7.81 -3.96 -13.11
CA PRO A 145 8.17 -4.75 -14.29
C PRO A 145 7.43 -4.31 -15.56
N THR A 146 6.35 -3.53 -15.47
CA THR A 146 5.55 -3.10 -16.63
C THR A 146 5.98 -1.73 -17.15
N GLY A 147 6.64 -0.92 -16.32
CA GLY A 147 7.01 0.47 -16.63
C GLY A 147 5.83 1.45 -16.54
N GLU A 148 4.69 1.03 -16.00
CA GLU A 148 3.47 1.86 -15.94
C GLU A 148 3.59 3.07 -15.01
N PHE A 149 4.57 3.07 -14.11
CA PHE A 149 4.74 4.10 -13.08
C PHE A 149 5.89 5.08 -13.36
N GLU A 150 6.64 4.88 -14.44
CA GLU A 150 7.76 5.75 -14.85
C GLU A 150 7.32 7.20 -15.04
N GLY A 151 7.96 8.13 -14.34
CA GLY A 151 7.64 9.56 -14.35
C GLY A 151 6.26 9.91 -13.76
N ARG A 152 5.55 8.97 -13.12
CA ARG A 152 4.19 9.19 -12.58
C ARG A 152 4.17 9.46 -11.07
N ILE A 153 5.26 9.20 -10.36
CA ILE A 153 5.34 9.37 -8.91
C ILE A 153 6.21 10.57 -8.57
N ALA A 154 5.59 11.61 -8.01
CA ALA A 154 6.30 12.85 -7.69
C ALA A 154 7.41 12.60 -6.65
N GLY A 155 8.63 13.06 -6.97
CA GLY A 155 9.79 12.94 -6.08
C GLY A 155 10.38 11.52 -5.99
N ALA A 156 9.90 10.57 -6.79
CA ALA A 156 10.51 9.25 -6.87
C ALA A 156 11.90 9.32 -7.51
N LYS A 157 12.83 8.52 -6.97
CA LYS A 157 14.11 8.26 -7.62
C LYS A 157 14.00 6.97 -8.40
N GLU A 158 14.02 7.10 -9.72
CA GLU A 158 13.76 6.00 -10.64
C GLU A 158 15.07 5.39 -11.15
N TYR A 159 15.08 4.07 -11.32
CA TYR A 159 16.22 3.32 -11.84
C TYR A 159 15.72 2.30 -12.86
N ARG A 160 16.50 2.07 -13.91
CA ARG A 160 16.15 1.12 -14.99
C ARG A 160 17.02 -0.13 -14.95
N TYR A 161 16.46 -1.27 -15.34
CA TYR A 161 17.18 -2.56 -15.32
C TYR A 161 18.01 -2.83 -16.58
N SER A 162 17.59 -2.35 -17.75
CA SER A 162 18.21 -2.68 -19.04
C SER A 162 19.24 -1.65 -19.49
N THR A 163 18.81 -0.39 -19.64
CA THR A 163 19.64 0.73 -20.08
C THR A 163 19.39 1.93 -19.19
N GLY A 164 20.46 2.53 -18.69
CA GLY A 164 20.40 3.73 -17.87
C GLY A 164 20.74 4.97 -18.70
N ASP A 165 20.16 6.11 -18.32
CA ASP A 165 20.49 7.42 -18.85
C ASP A 165 20.80 8.41 -17.70
N ALA A 166 21.01 9.68 -18.04
CA ALA A 166 21.36 10.72 -17.06
C ALA A 166 20.25 10.97 -16.02
N GLN A 167 18.98 10.73 -16.38
CA GLN A 167 17.83 10.91 -15.50
C GLN A 167 17.48 9.62 -14.76
N HIS A 168 17.61 8.47 -15.41
CA HIS A 168 17.24 7.15 -14.92
C HIS A 168 18.47 6.23 -14.92
N PRO A 169 19.32 6.29 -13.88
CA PRO A 169 20.52 5.47 -13.82
C PRO A 169 20.19 3.97 -13.79
N LEU A 170 21.12 3.17 -14.28
CA LEU A 170 20.96 1.72 -14.26
C LEU A 170 20.92 1.21 -12.81
N VAL A 171 19.95 0.34 -12.50
CA VAL A 171 19.91 -0.44 -11.26
C VAL A 171 21.22 -1.22 -11.15
N ARG A 172 21.93 -1.03 -10.03
CA ARG A 172 23.14 -1.80 -9.72
C ARG A 172 22.81 -2.77 -8.61
N PHE A 173 23.15 -4.03 -8.83
CA PHE A 173 23.04 -5.06 -7.82
C PHE A 173 24.33 -5.05 -6.96
N PRO A 174 24.26 -4.70 -5.66
CA PRO A 174 25.45 -4.49 -4.85
C PRO A 174 25.97 -5.83 -4.31
N TYR A 175 26.55 -6.64 -5.21
CA TYR A 175 27.01 -8.01 -4.93
C TYR A 175 27.94 -8.14 -3.71
N LYS A 176 28.62 -7.05 -3.33
CA LYS A 176 29.52 -6.99 -2.16
C LYS A 176 28.81 -7.13 -0.80
N TYR A 177 27.49 -6.93 -0.75
CA TYR A 177 26.68 -7.10 0.46
C TYR A 177 25.93 -8.43 0.49
N LEU A 178 26.13 -9.29 -0.51
CA LEU A 178 25.54 -10.61 -0.50
C LEU A 178 26.29 -11.54 0.43
N SER A 179 25.55 -12.35 1.17
CA SER A 179 26.12 -13.51 1.84
C SER A 179 26.52 -14.59 0.84
N GLU A 180 27.33 -15.54 1.29
CA GLU A 180 27.62 -16.74 0.51
C GLU A 180 26.33 -17.46 0.10
N THR A 181 25.36 -17.57 1.01
CA THR A 181 24.05 -18.19 0.73
C THR A 181 23.29 -17.47 -0.38
N ASP A 182 23.30 -16.14 -0.40
CA ASP A 182 22.64 -15.37 -1.46
C ASP A 182 23.29 -15.59 -2.83
N LEU A 183 24.62 -15.64 -2.88
CA LEU A 183 25.36 -15.92 -4.11
C LEU A 183 25.12 -17.34 -4.62
N TYR A 184 24.98 -18.31 -3.73
CA TYR A 184 24.58 -19.67 -4.08
C TYR A 184 23.14 -19.73 -4.61
N GLY A 185 22.21 -18.99 -4.01
CA GLY A 185 20.85 -18.86 -4.51
C GLY A 185 20.81 -18.24 -5.91
N LEU A 186 21.59 -17.19 -6.13
CA LEU A 186 21.62 -16.43 -7.38
C LEU A 186 22.29 -17.19 -8.54
N LEU A 187 23.43 -17.82 -8.28
CA LEU A 187 24.24 -18.49 -9.31
C LEU A 187 23.88 -19.96 -9.50
N THR A 188 23.18 -20.54 -8.52
CA THR A 188 22.76 -21.94 -8.51
C THR A 188 23.89 -22.92 -8.91
N PRO A 189 25.10 -22.80 -8.31
CA PRO A 189 26.26 -23.57 -8.75
C PRO A 189 26.07 -25.06 -8.49
N SER A 190 26.59 -25.90 -9.37
CA SER A 190 26.64 -27.34 -9.11
C SER A 190 27.44 -27.65 -7.84
N THR A 191 26.84 -28.40 -6.93
CA THR A 191 27.36 -28.62 -5.56
C THR A 191 28.77 -29.22 -5.55
N GLN A 192 29.06 -30.13 -6.49
CA GLN A 192 30.30 -30.90 -6.52
C GLN A 192 31.43 -30.21 -7.28
N MET A 193 31.13 -29.51 -8.38
CA MET A 193 32.16 -28.96 -9.28
C MET A 193 32.36 -27.46 -9.10
N GLN A 194 31.27 -26.70 -8.95
CA GLN A 194 31.31 -25.23 -8.94
C GLN A 194 31.27 -24.65 -7.53
N GLY A 195 30.62 -25.33 -6.59
CA GLY A 195 30.54 -24.88 -5.19
C GLY A 195 31.90 -24.58 -4.55
N PRO A 196 32.87 -25.52 -4.55
CA PRO A 196 34.18 -25.28 -3.97
C PRO A 196 34.91 -24.08 -4.57
N ASN A 197 34.84 -23.91 -5.89
CA ASN A 197 35.48 -22.81 -6.62
C ASN A 197 34.79 -21.46 -6.36
N LEU A 198 33.46 -21.45 -6.23
CA LEU A 198 32.73 -20.24 -5.87
C LEU A 198 33.09 -19.79 -4.45
N ARG A 199 33.18 -20.72 -3.50
CA ARG A 199 33.59 -20.41 -2.12
C ARG A 199 35.00 -19.84 -2.03
N SER A 200 35.95 -20.42 -2.75
CA SER A 200 37.32 -19.91 -2.75
C SER A 200 37.40 -18.51 -3.36
N ALA A 201 36.65 -18.26 -4.44
CA ALA A 201 36.56 -16.94 -5.07
C ALA A 201 35.94 -15.87 -4.14
N ILE A 202 34.84 -16.18 -3.45
CA ILE A 202 34.19 -15.28 -2.48
C ILE A 202 35.17 -14.90 -1.38
N LYS A 203 35.79 -15.89 -0.74
CA LYS A 203 36.77 -15.65 0.34
C LYS A 203 37.93 -14.79 -0.13
N THR A 204 38.46 -15.05 -1.32
CA THR A 204 39.58 -14.29 -1.87
C THR A 204 39.18 -12.84 -2.18
N SER A 205 37.97 -12.61 -2.69
CA SER A 205 37.44 -11.27 -2.92
C SER A 205 37.26 -10.48 -1.61
N ASP A 206 36.79 -11.14 -0.55
CA ASP A 206 36.68 -10.52 0.78
C ASP A 206 38.04 -10.15 1.36
N TYR A 207 39.05 -11.02 1.20
CA TYR A 207 40.42 -10.70 1.58
C TYR A 207 40.96 -9.50 0.82
N GLN A 208 40.77 -9.43 -0.51
CA GLN A 208 41.19 -8.29 -1.33
C GLN A 208 40.50 -7.01 -0.90
N HIS A 209 39.20 -7.05 -0.63
CA HIS A 209 38.45 -5.90 -0.12
C HIS A 209 38.97 -5.44 1.25
N TYR A 210 39.19 -6.38 2.16
CA TYR A 210 39.77 -6.10 3.48
C TYR A 210 41.18 -5.48 3.38
N TYR A 211 42.01 -6.01 2.48
CA TYR A 211 43.32 -5.45 2.18
C TYR A 211 43.24 -4.03 1.60
N GLU A 212 42.31 -3.75 0.69
CA GLU A 212 42.12 -2.38 0.17
C GLU A 212 41.64 -1.40 1.25
N VAL A 213 40.72 -1.83 2.12
CA VAL A 213 40.23 -1.02 3.25
C VAL A 213 41.36 -0.74 4.23
N ILE A 214 42.16 -1.74 4.58
CA ILE A 214 43.36 -1.56 5.41
C ILE A 214 44.36 -0.63 4.72
N ARG A 215 44.63 -0.82 3.42
CA ARG A 215 45.58 0.00 2.65
C ARG A 215 45.12 1.47 2.57
N LYS A 216 43.83 1.72 2.34
CA LYS A 216 43.26 3.08 2.37
C LYS A 216 43.36 3.69 3.77
N ASN A 217 43.05 2.93 4.82
CA ASN A 217 43.18 3.41 6.21
C ASN A 217 44.65 3.63 6.62
N LEU A 218 45.60 2.83 6.13
CA LEU A 218 47.04 3.05 6.32
C LEU A 218 47.54 4.27 5.53
N ALA A 219 47.06 4.46 4.30
CA ALA A 219 47.37 5.65 3.50
C ALA A 219 46.81 6.93 4.14
N LEU A 220 45.66 6.84 4.82
CA LEU A 220 45.09 7.92 5.63
C LEU A 220 45.89 8.16 6.92
N ARG A 221 46.45 7.13 7.55
CA ARG A 221 47.33 7.27 8.74
C ARG A 221 48.66 7.99 8.47
N ASN A 222 49.15 8.03 7.22
CA ASN A 222 50.33 8.81 6.84
C ASN A 222 50.06 10.31 6.64
N LYS A 223 48.82 10.77 6.88
CA LYS A 223 48.47 12.18 7.12
C LYS A 223 47.89 12.27 8.53
N GLN A 224 48.55 13.00 9.42
CA GLN A 224 48.24 13.13 10.85
C GLN A 224 46.73 13.19 11.18
N MET A 225 46.19 12.15 11.82
CA MET A 225 45.55 12.18 13.16
C MET A 225 44.89 10.83 13.44
N VAL A 226 44.95 10.44 14.72
CA VAL A 226 44.46 9.19 15.28
C VAL A 226 42.93 9.17 15.32
N THR A 227 42.32 8.12 14.77
CA THR A 227 41.05 7.60 15.31
C THR A 227 41.11 6.08 15.28
N GLN A 228 41.11 5.48 16.47
CA GLN A 228 41.06 4.04 16.68
C GLN A 228 39.63 3.55 16.37
N TYR A 229 39.49 2.54 15.52
CA TYR A 229 38.38 1.60 15.59
C TYR A 229 38.96 0.20 15.70
N ILE A 230 38.88 -0.37 16.91
CA ILE A 230 39.19 -1.76 17.21
C ILE A 230 37.89 -2.55 17.10
N TRP A 231 37.81 -3.52 16.19
CA TRP A 231 36.76 -4.53 16.20
C TRP A 231 37.37 -5.87 16.63
N LYS A 232 37.09 -6.30 17.87
CA LYS A 232 37.33 -7.67 18.33
C LYS A 232 36.18 -8.55 17.88
N ARG A 233 36.45 -9.60 17.09
CA ARG A 233 35.54 -10.73 16.92
C ARG A 233 35.74 -11.68 18.11
N LYS A 234 34.71 -11.86 18.94
CA LYS A 234 34.66 -12.92 19.97
C LYS A 234 34.69 -14.29 19.25
N PRO A 235 35.58 -15.24 19.61
CA PRO A 235 35.40 -16.62 19.20
C PRO A 235 34.32 -17.28 20.07
N LEU A 236 33.40 -17.99 19.43
CA LEU A 236 32.54 -18.97 20.10
C LEU A 236 33.30 -20.31 20.10
N HIS A 237 33.16 -21.03 21.22
CA HIS A 237 33.72 -22.35 21.48
C HIS A 237 33.28 -23.41 20.46
#